data_AF-A0A532E0W8-F1
#
_entry.id   AF-A0A532E0W8-F1
#
_cell.length_a   1.000
_cell.length_b   1.000
_cell.length_c   1.000
_cell.angle_alpha   90.00
_cell.angle_beta   90.00
_cell.angle_gamma   90.00
#
_symmetry.space_group_name_H-M   'P 1'
#
loop_
_entity.id
_entity.type
_entity.pdbx_description
1 polymer ?
#
loop_
_entity_poly.entity_id
_entity_poly.type
_entity_poly.pdbx_seq_one_letter_code
_entity_poly.pdbx_strand_id
1 'polypeptide(L)'
;MLKAAYSDPEDLKRKRFRLDVLLAHYISKNKISLGDTRREFRPTNGTVADKVWQDLQRGWYNELAFSFPPRSSTLGLSFQDVNTNEEATATRFLFPSWRITTAYYAIYFFLRAITRLKQPVFRLEEHGATLRNFKSCALRPLERTLWHFPLNVAFCPNRRQDVRAIPQLRSRQVRFNYARHPRPPNHSPAEAYRWILSVFRHHARDGSAMKHYTLFDYLHDFRIWANYLEIEHLLNLRGPGYKAFLDQSLATILFFVGGIAELVFLACTSETIFRNRCQRFFEVVAASSTDIADKYSLMPPAQRLEVYTQLDLMRCGIEYAPKADPNRVQVRPNSLMNNRRVEPDGAANGSQPIRSETNSTSPAAGSRR
;
A
#
# COMPACT_ATOMS: atom_id res chain seq x y z
N MET A 1 3.91 12.23 -7.35
CA MET A 1 4.48 11.88 -8.67
C MET A 1 3.60 10.92 -9.47
N LEU A 2 3.15 9.79 -8.91
CA LEU A 2 2.25 8.83 -9.60
C LEU A 2 1.05 9.52 -10.28
N LYS A 3 0.29 10.31 -9.51
CA LYS A 3 -0.82 11.14 -10.01
C LYS A 3 -0.42 11.95 -11.27
N ALA A 4 0.69 12.68 -11.23
CA ALA A 4 1.13 13.51 -12.36
C ALA A 4 1.62 12.68 -13.58
N ALA A 5 2.22 11.51 -13.33
CA ALA A 5 2.80 10.67 -14.38
C ALA A 5 1.76 9.82 -15.13
N TYR A 6 0.70 9.40 -14.44
CA TYR A 6 -0.24 8.38 -14.91
C TYR A 6 -1.71 8.79 -14.89
N SER A 7 -2.08 9.99 -14.44
CA SER A 7 -3.45 10.48 -14.67
C SER A 7 -3.60 11.02 -16.08
N ASP A 8 -4.83 10.95 -16.58
CA ASP A 8 -5.23 11.71 -17.75
C ASP A 8 -5.20 13.22 -17.48
N PRO A 9 -5.06 14.05 -18.54
CA PRO A 9 -5.03 15.50 -18.39
C PRO A 9 -6.24 16.06 -17.62
N GLU A 10 -7.44 15.55 -17.89
CA GLU A 10 -8.68 16.04 -17.27
C GLU A 10 -8.76 15.70 -15.79
N ASP A 11 -8.38 14.48 -15.41
CA ASP A 11 -8.28 14.07 -14.01
C ASP A 11 -7.25 14.88 -13.24
N LEU A 12 -6.10 15.15 -13.86
CA LEU A 12 -5.05 15.98 -13.28
C LEU A 12 -5.50 17.44 -13.08
N LYS A 13 -6.28 18.00 -14.01
CA LYS A 13 -6.90 19.33 -13.88
C LYS A 13 -7.93 19.37 -12.76
N ARG A 14 -8.84 18.39 -12.74
CA ARG A 14 -9.95 18.29 -11.78
C ARG A 14 -9.52 17.79 -10.40
N LYS A 15 -8.28 17.34 -10.25
CA LYS A 15 -7.72 16.73 -9.03
C LYS A 15 -8.51 15.49 -8.57
N ARG A 16 -9.10 14.77 -9.52
CA ARG A 16 -9.85 13.53 -9.27
C ARG A 16 -8.94 12.38 -9.64
N PHE A 17 -8.66 11.51 -8.68
CA PHE A 17 -7.68 10.45 -8.84
C PHE A 17 -8.23 9.20 -8.20
N ARG A 18 -8.15 8.08 -8.91
CA ARG A 18 -8.46 6.76 -8.36
C ARG A 18 -7.28 5.81 -8.51
N LEU A 19 -7.01 5.01 -7.48
CA LEU A 19 -5.85 4.11 -7.44
C LEU A 19 -5.86 3.02 -8.52
N ASP A 20 -7.03 2.42 -8.76
CA ASP A 20 -7.26 1.41 -9.79
C ASP A 20 -6.98 1.97 -11.19
N VAL A 21 -7.53 3.14 -11.52
CA VAL A 21 -7.30 3.84 -12.79
C VAL A 21 -5.82 4.20 -12.96
N LEU A 22 -5.18 4.70 -11.90
CA LEU A 22 -3.75 5.02 -11.92
C LEU A 22 -2.88 3.78 -12.15
N LEU A 23 -3.22 2.64 -11.52
CA LEU A 23 -2.53 1.38 -11.73
C LEU A 23 -2.74 0.88 -13.17
N ALA A 24 -3.97 0.98 -13.69
CA ALA A 24 -4.27 0.60 -15.06
C ALA A 24 -3.43 1.41 -16.06
N HIS A 25 -3.43 2.74 -15.92
CA HIS A 25 -2.58 3.61 -16.75
C HIS A 25 -1.10 3.35 -16.57
N TYR A 26 -0.64 3.01 -15.36
CA TYR A 26 0.74 2.60 -15.12
C TYR A 26 1.10 1.34 -15.91
N ILE A 27 0.25 0.32 -15.91
CA ILE A 27 0.46 -0.92 -16.64
C ILE A 27 0.47 -0.65 -18.15
N SER A 28 -0.56 0.02 -18.68
CA SER A 28 -0.71 0.27 -20.11
C SER A 28 0.40 1.18 -20.66
N LYS A 29 0.72 2.28 -19.97
CA LYS A 29 1.68 3.28 -20.46
C LYS A 29 3.12 2.76 -20.45
N ASN A 30 3.46 1.91 -19.49
CA ASN A 30 4.77 1.26 -19.46
C ASN A 30 4.81 -0.05 -20.28
N LYS A 31 3.71 -0.42 -20.95
CA LYS A 31 3.58 -1.63 -21.77
C LYS A 31 3.98 -2.89 -21.00
N ILE A 32 3.49 -2.99 -19.76
CA ILE A 32 3.78 -4.13 -18.90
C ILE A 32 3.20 -5.41 -19.52
N SER A 33 4.05 -6.43 -19.66
CA SER A 33 3.70 -7.75 -20.21
C SER A 33 4.07 -8.85 -19.23
N LEU A 34 3.14 -9.79 -19.02
CA LEU A 34 3.41 -11.01 -18.24
C LEU A 34 4.48 -11.88 -18.89
N GLY A 35 4.57 -11.88 -20.23
CA GLY A 35 5.60 -12.65 -20.96
C GLY A 35 7.01 -12.12 -20.69
N ASP A 36 7.19 -10.80 -20.76
CA ASP A 36 8.49 -10.17 -20.46
C ASP A 36 8.87 -10.35 -18.98
N THR A 37 7.88 -10.18 -18.09
CA THR A 37 8.06 -10.43 -16.65
C THR A 37 8.47 -11.88 -16.38
N ARG A 38 7.79 -12.85 -16.99
CA ARG A 38 8.11 -14.28 -16.86
C ARG A 38 9.54 -14.58 -17.32
N ARG A 39 9.97 -13.99 -18.44
CA ARG A 39 11.34 -14.16 -18.95
C ARG A 39 12.38 -13.66 -17.96
N GLU A 40 12.13 -12.50 -17.34
CA GLU A 40 13.03 -11.94 -16.33
C GLU A 40 12.96 -12.67 -14.99
N PHE A 41 11.82 -13.26 -14.58
CA PHE A 41 11.61 -13.84 -13.24
C PHE A 41 11.43 -15.36 -13.20
N ARG A 42 11.74 -16.07 -14.29
CA ARG A 42 11.57 -17.53 -14.38
C ARG A 42 12.15 -18.25 -13.15
N PRO A 43 11.33 -19.03 -12.40
CA PRO A 43 11.82 -19.81 -11.27
C PRO A 43 12.86 -20.83 -11.73
N THR A 44 13.95 -20.98 -10.97
CA THR A 44 15.05 -21.91 -11.31
C THR A 44 14.57 -23.35 -11.50
N ASN A 45 13.59 -23.79 -10.70
CA ASN A 45 13.08 -25.16 -10.71
C ASN A 45 11.70 -25.29 -11.39
N GLY A 46 11.27 -24.26 -12.15
CA GLY A 46 9.96 -24.23 -12.82
C GLY A 46 8.73 -24.13 -11.92
N THR A 47 8.87 -24.35 -10.60
CA THR A 47 7.81 -24.24 -9.61
C THR A 47 8.14 -23.21 -8.54
N VAL A 48 7.11 -22.51 -8.04
CA VAL A 48 7.23 -21.54 -6.96
C VAL A 48 7.03 -22.25 -5.63
N ALA A 49 8.04 -22.24 -4.76
CA ALA A 49 7.99 -22.91 -3.46
C ALA A 49 6.95 -22.29 -2.51
N ASP A 50 6.35 -23.09 -1.64
CA ASP A 50 5.30 -22.65 -0.70
C ASP A 50 5.74 -21.51 0.23
N LYS A 51 7.01 -21.50 0.66
CA LYS A 51 7.56 -20.43 1.51
C LYS A 51 7.50 -19.07 0.81
N VAL A 52 7.54 -19.04 -0.52
CA VAL A 52 7.43 -17.83 -1.32
C VAL A 52 5.97 -17.34 -1.31
N TRP A 53 5.01 -18.25 -1.47
CA TRP A 53 3.58 -17.94 -1.35
C TRP A 53 3.21 -17.44 0.04
N GLN A 54 3.78 -18.03 1.09
CA GLN A 54 3.57 -17.59 2.46
C GLN A 54 4.01 -16.13 2.66
N ASP A 55 5.08 -15.68 2.00
CA ASP A 55 5.50 -14.28 2.05
C ASP A 55 4.54 -13.36 1.31
N LEU A 56 4.09 -13.74 0.11
CA LEU A 56 3.06 -12.98 -0.61
C LEU A 56 1.79 -12.83 0.25
N GLN A 57 1.34 -13.92 0.87
CA GLN A 57 0.19 -13.92 1.77
C GLN A 57 0.41 -13.04 3.01
N ARG A 58 1.60 -13.07 3.63
CA ARG A 58 1.94 -12.14 4.72
C ARG A 58 1.91 -10.70 4.26
N GLY A 59 2.33 -10.41 3.03
CA GLY A 59 2.17 -9.09 2.40
C GLY A 59 0.70 -8.67 2.36
N TRP A 60 -0.17 -9.53 1.84
CA TRP A 60 -1.61 -9.27 1.81
C TRP A 60 -2.22 -9.10 3.21
N TYR A 61 -1.91 -9.96 4.18
CA TYR A 61 -2.40 -9.81 5.55
C TYR A 61 -2.01 -8.47 6.18
N ASN A 62 -0.76 -8.02 6.01
CA ASN A 62 -0.33 -6.72 6.51
C ASN A 62 -1.00 -5.57 5.74
N GLU A 63 -1.24 -5.72 4.44
CA GLU A 63 -1.98 -4.71 3.66
C GLU A 63 -3.45 -4.62 4.07
N LEU A 64 -4.08 -5.74 4.43
CA LEU A 64 -5.43 -5.75 4.98
C LEU A 64 -5.46 -5.14 6.38
N ALA A 65 -4.52 -5.47 7.26
CA ALA A 65 -4.38 -4.83 8.56
C ALA A 65 -4.15 -3.32 8.42
N PHE A 66 -3.38 -2.90 7.42
CA PHE A 66 -3.28 -1.50 7.04
C PHE A 66 -4.61 -0.98 6.48
N SER A 67 -5.37 -1.73 5.72
CA SER A 67 -6.61 -1.21 5.13
C SER A 67 -7.83 -1.29 6.06
N PHE A 68 -7.65 -1.73 7.32
CA PHE A 68 -8.74 -1.87 8.29
C PHE A 68 -8.81 -0.68 9.27
N PRO A 69 -10.02 -0.22 9.66
CA PRO A 69 -11.33 -0.55 9.06
C PRO A 69 -11.42 0.00 7.63
N PRO A 70 -12.15 -0.65 6.68
CA PRO A 70 -12.25 -0.17 5.30
C PRO A 70 -12.77 1.27 5.20
N ARG A 71 -12.30 2.01 4.20
CA ARG A 71 -12.73 3.39 3.91
C ARG A 71 -14.01 3.38 3.08
N SER A 72 -14.82 4.43 3.20
CA SER A 72 -15.97 4.67 2.32
C SER A 72 -15.54 4.93 0.88
N SER A 73 -14.45 5.68 0.68
CA SER A 73 -13.79 5.83 -0.64
C SER A 73 -12.40 5.19 -0.60
N THR A 74 -12.31 3.89 -0.90
CA THR A 74 -11.05 3.14 -0.84
C THR A 74 -10.05 3.50 -1.92
N LEU A 75 -10.53 3.82 -3.12
CA LEU A 75 -9.71 4.09 -4.30
C LEU A 75 -9.45 5.59 -4.51
N GLY A 76 -10.30 6.46 -3.96
CA GLY A 76 -10.23 7.89 -4.17
C GLY A 76 -9.04 8.56 -3.49
N LEU A 77 -8.34 9.43 -4.22
CA LEU A 77 -7.21 10.22 -3.72
C LEU A 77 -7.41 11.74 -3.94
N SER A 78 -8.64 12.17 -4.20
CA SER A 78 -9.01 13.58 -4.27
C SER A 78 -9.18 14.17 -2.86
N PHE A 79 -9.17 15.50 -2.73
CA PHE A 79 -9.48 16.15 -1.45
C PHE A 79 -10.88 15.84 -0.94
N GLN A 80 -11.84 15.65 -1.85
CA GLN A 80 -13.19 15.24 -1.46
C GLN A 80 -13.17 13.86 -0.80
N ASP A 81 -12.43 12.90 -1.39
CA ASP A 81 -12.26 11.57 -0.81
C ASP A 81 -11.46 11.59 0.50
N VAL A 82 -10.51 12.53 0.64
CA VAL A 82 -9.81 12.76 1.91
C VAL A 82 -10.83 13.08 3.01
N ASN A 83 -11.70 14.04 2.75
CA ASN A 83 -12.68 14.52 3.74
C ASN A 83 -13.71 13.43 4.06
N THR A 84 -14.21 12.71 3.04
CA THR A 84 -15.12 11.57 3.24
C THR A 84 -14.51 10.47 4.11
N ASN A 85 -13.19 10.30 4.07
CA ASN A 85 -12.48 9.26 4.81
C ASN A 85 -11.81 9.79 6.09
N GLU A 86 -12.13 11.02 6.52
CA GLU A 86 -11.43 11.67 7.63
C GLU A 86 -11.56 10.87 8.93
N GLU A 87 -12.76 10.39 9.26
CA GLU A 87 -13.03 9.58 10.44
C GLU A 87 -12.28 8.23 10.41
N ALA A 88 -12.38 7.50 9.31
CA ALA A 88 -11.67 6.23 9.14
C ALA A 88 -10.14 6.43 9.24
N THR A 89 -9.63 7.52 8.66
CA THR A 89 -8.22 7.89 8.76
C THR A 89 -7.83 8.22 10.20
N ALA A 90 -8.62 9.04 10.90
CA ALA A 90 -8.36 9.41 12.28
C ALA A 90 -8.31 8.18 13.19
N THR A 91 -9.26 7.26 13.01
CA THR A 91 -9.32 5.97 13.71
C THR A 91 -8.09 5.11 13.44
N ARG A 92 -7.69 4.98 12.17
CA ARG A 92 -6.47 4.23 11.79
C ARG A 92 -5.21 4.85 12.38
N PHE A 93 -5.13 6.18 12.43
CA PHE A 93 -3.99 6.93 12.95
C PHE A 93 -4.14 7.32 14.43
N LEU A 94 -4.87 6.52 15.21
CA LEU A 94 -4.73 6.53 16.67
C LEU A 94 -3.29 6.22 17.08
N PHE A 95 -2.62 5.31 16.35
CA PHE A 95 -1.20 4.98 16.52
C PHE A 95 -0.44 5.10 15.18
N PRO A 96 0.05 6.31 14.81
CA PRO A 96 0.72 6.53 13.52
C PRO A 96 1.96 5.65 13.29
N SER A 97 2.73 5.36 14.34
CA SER A 97 3.89 4.47 14.28
C SER A 97 3.51 3.06 13.84
N TRP A 98 2.40 2.53 14.36
CA TRP A 98 1.84 1.24 13.94
C TRP A 98 1.47 1.26 12.47
N ARG A 99 0.84 2.34 11.98
CA ARG A 99 0.46 2.47 10.55
C ARG A 99 1.65 2.46 9.61
N ILE A 100 2.69 3.23 9.93
CA ILE A 100 3.94 3.26 9.17
C ILE A 100 4.59 1.87 9.18
N THR A 101 4.61 1.23 10.36
CA THR A 101 5.20 -0.09 10.57
C THR A 101 4.46 -1.17 9.78
N THR A 102 3.13 -1.21 9.83
CA THR A 102 2.30 -2.19 9.10
C THR A 102 2.42 -2.02 7.58
N ALA A 103 2.42 -0.77 7.09
CA ALA A 103 2.67 -0.50 5.67
C ALA A 103 4.06 -0.98 5.23
N TYR A 104 5.09 -0.71 6.04
CA TYR A 104 6.44 -1.19 5.79
C TYR A 104 6.50 -2.73 5.78
N TYR A 105 5.87 -3.41 6.73
CA TYR A 105 5.89 -4.88 6.78
C TYR A 105 5.19 -5.52 5.59
N ALA A 106 4.08 -4.95 5.11
CA ALA A 106 3.43 -5.40 3.89
C ALA A 106 4.39 -5.31 2.69
N ILE A 107 5.02 -4.14 2.49
CA ILE A 107 6.02 -3.92 1.45
C ILE A 107 7.20 -4.88 1.61
N TYR A 108 7.74 -5.02 2.82
CA TYR A 108 8.84 -5.92 3.14
C TYR A 108 8.54 -7.35 2.71
N PHE A 109 7.36 -7.88 3.05
CA PHE A 109 6.99 -9.24 2.66
C PHE A 109 6.78 -9.40 1.15
N PHE A 110 6.24 -8.39 0.47
CA PHE A 110 6.17 -8.40 -0.99
C PHE A 110 7.56 -8.45 -1.64
N LEU A 111 8.49 -7.60 -1.21
CA LEU A 111 9.87 -7.62 -1.73
C LEU A 111 10.56 -8.94 -1.40
N ARG A 112 10.36 -9.46 -0.20
CA ARG A 112 10.92 -10.73 0.24
C ARG A 112 10.45 -11.90 -0.62
N ALA A 113 9.15 -11.92 -0.94
CA ALA A 113 8.56 -12.93 -1.82
C ALA A 113 9.23 -12.88 -3.21
N ILE A 114 9.39 -11.69 -3.80
CA ILE A 114 10.07 -11.50 -5.09
C ILE A 114 11.56 -11.92 -5.01
N THR A 115 12.26 -11.54 -3.95
CA THR A 115 13.67 -11.95 -3.74
C THR A 115 13.80 -13.47 -3.66
N ARG A 116 12.91 -14.15 -2.93
CA ARG A 116 12.95 -15.62 -2.80
C ARG A 116 12.59 -16.35 -4.10
N LEU A 117 11.80 -15.75 -5.00
CA LEU A 117 11.62 -16.28 -6.36
C LEU A 117 12.96 -16.37 -7.10
N LYS A 118 13.83 -15.37 -6.92
CA LYS A 118 15.16 -15.30 -7.55
C LYS A 118 16.24 -16.07 -6.81
N GLN A 119 16.16 -16.13 -5.49
CA GLN A 119 17.15 -16.75 -4.62
C GLN A 119 16.46 -17.64 -3.58
N PRO A 120 16.09 -18.89 -3.93
CA PRO A 120 15.31 -19.76 -3.05
C PRO A 120 16.03 -20.18 -1.77
N VAL A 121 17.37 -20.25 -1.80
CA VAL A 121 18.23 -20.66 -0.66
C VAL A 121 18.43 -19.53 0.35
N PHE A 122 17.90 -18.34 0.06
CA PHE A 122 18.10 -17.17 0.89
C PHE A 122 17.47 -17.31 2.28
N ARG A 123 18.32 -17.53 3.30
CA ARG A 123 17.95 -17.47 4.72
C ARG A 123 17.85 -16.02 5.14
N LEU A 124 16.73 -15.68 5.76
CA LEU A 124 16.36 -14.29 6.04
C LEU A 124 15.92 -14.14 7.48
N GLU A 125 16.75 -13.46 8.25
CA GLU A 125 16.41 -12.99 9.60
C GLU A 125 16.43 -11.47 9.69
N GLU A 126 17.14 -10.76 8.80
CA GLU A 126 17.32 -9.30 8.89
C GLU A 126 16.67 -8.48 7.75
N HIS A 127 16.11 -7.33 8.12
CA HIS A 127 15.51 -6.36 7.21
C HIS A 127 16.52 -5.81 6.18
N GLY A 128 17.69 -5.36 6.66
CA GLY A 128 18.74 -4.83 5.80
C GLY A 128 19.28 -5.87 4.81
N ALA A 129 19.42 -7.13 5.25
CA ALA A 129 19.82 -8.22 4.37
C ALA A 129 18.80 -8.45 3.25
N THR A 130 17.50 -8.41 3.57
CA THR A 130 16.42 -8.53 2.57
C THR A 130 16.51 -7.44 1.51
N LEU A 131 16.68 -6.18 1.92
CA LEU A 131 16.77 -5.06 0.99
C LEU A 131 18.04 -5.13 0.12
N ARG A 132 19.19 -5.49 0.69
CA ARG A 132 20.42 -5.69 -0.09
C ARG A 132 20.26 -6.77 -1.17
N ASN A 133 19.65 -7.90 -0.81
CA ASN A 133 19.43 -9.00 -1.75
C ASN A 133 18.37 -8.66 -2.79
N PHE A 134 17.27 -8.00 -2.40
CA PHE A 134 16.30 -7.48 -3.35
C PHE A 134 16.97 -6.56 -4.38
N LYS A 135 17.80 -5.61 -3.94
CA LYS A 135 18.53 -4.70 -4.84
C LYS A 135 19.51 -5.45 -5.75
N SER A 136 20.20 -6.48 -5.25
CA SER A 136 21.20 -7.21 -6.03
C SER A 136 20.60 -8.18 -7.05
N CYS A 137 19.48 -8.84 -6.74
CA CYS A 137 18.96 -9.94 -7.56
C CYS A 137 17.63 -9.65 -8.26
N ALA A 138 16.78 -8.78 -7.70
CA ALA A 138 15.40 -8.60 -8.16
C ALA A 138 15.11 -7.21 -8.73
N LEU A 139 15.73 -6.14 -8.20
CA LEU A 139 15.42 -4.76 -8.61
C LEU A 139 15.74 -4.51 -10.09
N ARG A 140 16.91 -4.90 -10.58
CA ARG A 140 17.29 -4.65 -11.98
C ARG A 140 16.41 -5.40 -13.00
N PRO A 141 16.09 -6.70 -12.81
CA PRO A 141 15.10 -7.38 -13.64
C PRO A 141 13.71 -6.72 -13.57
N LEU A 142 13.30 -6.27 -12.38
CA LEU A 142 12.04 -5.54 -12.18
C LEU A 142 12.04 -4.22 -12.98
N GLU A 143 13.11 -3.43 -12.93
CA GLU A 143 13.23 -2.15 -13.64
C GLU A 143 13.12 -2.28 -15.17
N ARG A 144 13.43 -3.46 -15.72
CA ARG A 144 13.26 -3.75 -17.14
C ARG A 144 11.82 -4.03 -17.55
N THR A 145 10.96 -4.40 -16.58
CA THR A 145 9.65 -5.00 -16.86
C THR A 145 8.52 -4.30 -16.13
N LEU A 146 8.54 -4.25 -14.80
CA LEU A 146 7.43 -3.83 -13.96
C LEU A 146 7.71 -2.60 -13.10
N TRP A 147 8.96 -2.26 -12.84
CA TRP A 147 9.36 -1.26 -11.84
C TRP A 147 9.85 0.04 -12.50
N HIS A 148 8.88 0.85 -12.88
CA HIS A 148 9.07 2.08 -13.65
C HIS A 148 8.93 3.32 -12.76
N PHE A 149 9.14 4.48 -13.37
CA PHE A 149 8.97 5.76 -12.69
C PHE A 149 7.56 5.88 -12.07
N PRO A 150 7.38 6.47 -10.88
CA PRO A 150 8.40 6.99 -9.98
C PRO A 150 8.89 5.97 -8.94
N LEU A 151 8.51 4.70 -9.06
CA LEU A 151 8.90 3.68 -8.08
C LEU A 151 10.40 3.33 -8.18
N ASN A 152 10.98 3.48 -9.37
CA ASN A 152 12.40 3.32 -9.64
C ASN A 152 13.26 4.57 -9.35
N VAL A 153 12.72 5.57 -8.65
CA VAL A 153 13.54 6.68 -8.17
C VAL A 153 14.52 6.13 -7.15
N ALA A 154 15.81 6.30 -7.41
CA ALA A 154 16.90 5.83 -6.56
C ALA A 154 18.08 6.76 -6.73
N PHE A 155 18.87 7.00 -5.67
CA PHE A 155 20.17 7.64 -5.73
C PHE A 155 21.27 6.59 -5.90
N CYS A 156 22.03 6.67 -6.99
CA CYS A 156 23.20 5.82 -7.21
C CYS A 156 24.47 6.68 -7.15
N PRO A 157 25.48 6.33 -6.31
CA PRO A 157 26.77 6.98 -6.31
C PRO A 157 27.36 7.01 -7.72
N ASN A 158 28.01 8.11 -8.09
CA ASN A 158 28.68 8.31 -9.38
C ASN A 158 27.78 8.27 -10.63
N ARG A 159 26.45 8.15 -10.47
CA ARG A 159 25.50 8.22 -11.59
C ARG A 159 24.84 9.59 -11.62
N ARG A 160 25.09 10.35 -12.69
CA ARG A 160 24.36 11.61 -12.93
C ARG A 160 22.90 11.28 -13.25
N GLN A 161 22.00 11.98 -12.58
CA GLN A 161 20.57 11.84 -12.82
C GLN A 161 20.07 13.03 -13.61
N ASP A 162 19.55 12.74 -14.80
CA ASP A 162 18.99 13.75 -15.66
C ASP A 162 17.46 13.67 -15.66
N VAL A 163 16.81 14.74 -15.18
CA VAL A 163 15.35 14.90 -15.23
C VAL A 163 14.83 14.81 -16.67
N ARG A 164 15.63 15.26 -17.66
CA ARG A 164 15.27 15.23 -19.08
C ARG A 164 15.23 13.81 -19.64
N ALA A 165 15.85 12.85 -18.96
CA ALA A 165 15.79 11.44 -19.32
C ALA A 165 14.50 10.75 -18.83
N ILE A 166 13.61 11.45 -18.10
CA ILE A 166 12.36 10.89 -17.57
C ILE A 166 11.18 11.36 -18.43
N PRO A 167 10.63 10.53 -19.34
CA PRO A 167 9.56 10.94 -20.26
C PRO A 167 8.31 11.48 -19.56
N GLN A 168 7.94 10.89 -18.42
CA GLN A 168 6.78 11.27 -17.62
C GLN A 168 6.88 12.73 -17.13
N LEU A 169 8.09 13.17 -16.78
CA LEU A 169 8.38 14.54 -16.34
C LEU A 169 8.52 15.54 -17.50
N ARG A 170 8.62 15.06 -18.74
CA ARG A 170 8.68 15.90 -19.94
C ARG A 170 7.33 16.18 -20.57
N SER A 171 6.31 15.41 -20.23
CA SER A 171 4.96 15.54 -20.79
C SER A 171 4.43 16.98 -20.66
N ARG A 172 3.70 17.46 -21.67
CA ARG A 172 3.18 18.83 -21.68
C ARG A 172 2.33 19.11 -20.45
N GLN A 173 1.52 18.14 -20.03
CA GLN A 173 0.59 18.26 -18.92
C GLN A 173 1.26 18.56 -17.57
N VAL A 174 2.46 18.03 -17.31
CA VAL A 174 3.13 18.21 -16.00
C VAL A 174 3.77 19.59 -15.82
N ARG A 175 3.78 20.42 -16.87
CA ARG A 175 4.33 21.79 -16.85
C ARG A 175 3.32 22.82 -16.36
N PHE A 176 2.02 22.50 -16.40
CA PHE A 176 0.98 23.44 -15.98
C PHE A 176 0.85 23.51 -14.45
N ASN A 177 0.33 24.64 -13.96
CA ASN A 177 0.15 24.87 -12.52
C ASN A 177 -0.74 23.83 -11.85
N TYR A 178 -1.75 23.30 -12.56
CA TYR A 178 -2.62 22.25 -12.03
C TYR A 178 -1.87 20.92 -11.81
N ALA A 179 -0.68 20.71 -12.34
CA ALA A 179 0.13 19.50 -12.07
C ALA A 179 1.03 19.64 -10.84
N ARG A 180 1.15 20.85 -10.29
CA ARG A 180 1.97 21.13 -9.10
C ARG A 180 1.34 20.52 -7.84
N HIS A 181 2.20 20.25 -6.86
CA HIS A 181 1.78 19.84 -5.53
C HIS A 181 0.85 20.91 -4.94
N PRO A 182 -0.29 20.55 -4.33
CA PRO A 182 -1.28 21.51 -3.86
C PRO A 182 -0.88 22.23 -2.57
N ARG A 183 0.14 21.74 -1.85
CA ARG A 183 0.66 22.39 -0.64
C ARG A 183 1.96 23.14 -0.95
N PRO A 184 2.17 24.32 -0.33
CA PRO A 184 3.45 25.02 -0.36
C PRO A 184 4.60 24.16 0.17
N PRO A 185 5.80 24.24 -0.43
CA PRO A 185 6.06 24.90 -1.71
C PRO A 185 5.36 24.11 -2.83
N ASN A 186 4.66 24.79 -3.73
CA ASN A 186 3.88 24.19 -4.82
C ASN A 186 4.80 23.60 -5.91
N HIS A 187 5.55 22.56 -5.54
CA HIS A 187 6.55 21.94 -6.38
C HIS A 187 5.90 21.33 -7.61
N SER A 188 6.45 21.65 -8.77
CA SER A 188 6.23 20.88 -9.99
C SER A 188 6.72 19.44 -9.79
N PRO A 189 6.22 18.47 -10.57
CA PRO A 189 6.69 17.08 -10.49
C PRO A 189 8.21 16.94 -10.67
N ALA A 190 8.84 17.79 -11.49
CA ALA A 190 10.28 17.81 -11.69
C ALA A 190 11.04 18.33 -10.45
N GLU A 191 10.53 19.37 -9.79
CA GLU A 191 11.11 19.88 -8.54
C GLU A 191 10.95 18.86 -7.41
N ALA A 192 9.78 18.23 -7.29
CA ALA A 192 9.55 17.16 -6.32
C ALA A 192 10.52 15.99 -6.53
N TYR A 193 10.77 15.58 -7.77
CA TYR A 193 11.77 14.56 -8.09
C TYR A 193 13.18 14.97 -7.63
N ARG A 194 13.64 16.19 -7.96
CA ARG A 194 14.96 16.69 -7.51
C ARG A 194 15.06 16.75 -5.99
N TRP A 195 14.00 17.17 -5.32
CA TRP A 195 13.94 17.22 -3.87
C TRP A 195 14.09 15.82 -3.26
N ILE A 196 13.33 14.83 -3.76
CA ILE A 196 13.45 13.43 -3.33
C ILE A 196 14.87 12.90 -3.51
N LEU A 197 15.50 13.18 -4.66
CA LEU A 197 16.88 12.77 -4.89
C LEU A 197 17.88 13.42 -3.94
N SER A 198 17.66 14.69 -3.58
CA SER A 198 18.47 15.37 -2.57
C SER A 198 18.34 14.70 -1.21
N VAL A 199 17.11 14.33 -0.81
CA VAL A 199 16.84 13.57 0.42
C VAL A 199 17.54 12.21 0.37
N PHE A 200 17.37 11.44 -0.72
CA PHE A 200 18.02 10.14 -0.87
C PHE A 200 19.54 10.25 -0.84
N ARG A 201 20.11 11.28 -1.46
CA ARG A 201 21.56 11.55 -1.42
C ARG A 201 22.04 11.88 -0.01
N HIS A 202 21.23 12.59 0.78
CA HIS A 202 21.56 12.90 2.16
C HIS A 202 21.62 11.63 3.01
N HIS A 203 20.58 10.78 2.94
CA HIS A 203 20.50 9.52 3.68
C HIS A 203 21.43 8.42 3.14
N ALA A 204 21.91 8.54 1.90
CA ALA A 204 22.91 7.65 1.33
C ALA A 204 24.31 7.81 1.94
N ARG A 205 24.54 8.85 2.76
CA ARG A 205 25.83 9.06 3.45
C ARG A 205 25.91 8.13 4.66
N ASP A 206 26.83 7.18 4.61
CA ASP A 206 27.07 6.22 5.69
C ASP A 206 28.57 6.23 6.01
N GLY A 207 28.96 7.00 7.03
CA GLY A 207 30.37 7.29 7.31
C GLY A 207 31.08 7.94 6.11
N SER A 208 32.14 7.31 5.61
CA SER A 208 32.95 7.80 4.48
C SER A 208 32.44 7.36 3.10
N ALA A 209 31.47 6.43 3.02
CA ALA A 209 31.01 5.87 1.76
C ALA A 209 29.57 6.29 1.42
N MET A 210 29.33 6.52 0.13
CA MET A 210 27.98 6.74 -0.40
C MET A 210 27.38 5.40 -0.84
N LYS A 211 26.19 5.06 -0.37
CA LYS A 211 25.47 3.83 -0.75
C LYS A 211 24.36 4.07 -1.79
N HIS A 212 24.00 3.02 -2.51
CA HIS A 212 22.80 3.04 -3.36
C HIS A 212 21.54 3.09 -2.48
N TYR A 213 20.75 4.16 -2.64
CA TYR A 213 19.59 4.46 -1.81
C TYR A 213 18.32 4.58 -2.63
N THR A 214 17.28 3.84 -2.26
CA THR A 214 16.03 3.67 -3.01
C THR A 214 14.82 4.07 -2.15
N LEU A 215 13.63 4.07 -2.75
CA LEU A 215 12.37 4.18 -2.00
C LEU A 215 12.28 3.19 -0.83
N PHE A 216 12.82 1.98 -0.97
CA PHE A 216 12.72 0.96 0.07
C PHE A 216 13.68 1.18 1.23
N ASP A 217 14.85 1.76 0.95
CA ASP A 217 15.77 2.20 2.00
C ASP A 217 15.10 3.33 2.79
N TYR A 218 14.46 4.29 2.11
CA TYR A 218 13.67 5.35 2.76
C TYR A 218 12.55 4.78 3.63
N LEU A 219 11.75 3.83 3.13
CA LEU A 219 10.66 3.24 3.91
C LEU A 219 11.16 2.46 5.14
N HIS A 220 12.33 1.84 5.03
CA HIS A 220 12.97 1.17 6.16
C HIS A 220 13.41 2.17 7.23
N ASP A 221 14.14 3.21 6.82
CA ASP A 221 14.59 4.27 7.72
C ASP A 221 13.38 5.00 8.34
N PHE A 222 12.34 5.26 7.55
CA PHE A 222 11.10 5.89 8.02
C PHE A 222 10.38 5.03 9.06
N ARG A 223 10.37 3.70 8.90
CA ARG A 223 9.83 2.78 9.90
C ARG A 223 10.67 2.75 11.18
N ILE A 224 12.00 2.76 11.07
CA ILE A 224 12.87 2.84 12.25
C ILE A 224 12.63 4.15 13.01
N TRP A 225 12.63 5.26 12.28
CA TRP A 225 12.37 6.58 12.82
C TRP A 225 11.03 6.66 13.54
N ALA A 226 9.97 6.17 12.88
CA ALA A 226 8.61 6.18 13.42
C ALA A 226 8.43 5.31 14.67
N ASN A 227 9.19 4.23 14.80
CA ASN A 227 9.01 3.25 15.87
C ASN A 227 9.94 3.47 17.07
N TYR A 228 11.14 4.01 16.85
CA TYR A 228 12.18 4.06 17.88
C TYR A 228 12.69 5.46 18.21
N LEU A 229 12.62 6.41 17.27
CA LEU A 229 13.29 7.71 17.44
C LEU A 229 12.31 8.81 17.83
N GLU A 230 11.11 8.83 17.23
CA GLU A 230 10.24 10.00 17.32
C GLU A 230 8.75 9.66 17.49
N ILE A 231 8.45 8.64 18.30
CA ILE A 231 7.06 8.26 18.58
C ILE A 231 6.25 9.43 19.16
N GLU A 232 6.86 10.26 20.02
CA GLU A 232 6.22 11.43 20.63
C GLU A 232 5.86 12.50 19.59
N HIS A 233 6.74 12.81 18.64
CA HIS A 233 6.44 13.74 17.56
C HIS A 233 5.34 13.20 16.63
N LEU A 234 5.30 11.88 16.42
CA LEU A 234 4.24 11.23 15.66
C LEU A 234 2.88 11.29 16.36
N LEU A 235 2.85 11.07 17.68
CA LEU A 235 1.64 11.21 18.49
C LEU A 235 1.16 12.67 18.51
N ASN A 236 2.11 13.61 18.48
CA ASN A 236 1.87 15.05 18.40
C ASN A 236 1.62 15.56 16.97
N LEU A 237 1.45 14.70 15.96
CA LEU A 237 1.02 15.12 14.62
C LEU A 237 -0.37 15.77 14.71
N ARG A 238 -0.37 17.10 14.89
CA ARG A 238 -1.57 17.92 14.97
C ARG A 238 -2.17 18.04 13.58
N GLY A 239 -3.43 17.63 13.47
CA GLY A 239 -4.27 17.91 12.32
C GLY A 239 -4.67 16.67 11.51
N PRO A 240 -5.97 16.43 11.30
CA PRO A 240 -6.46 15.29 10.51
C PRO A 240 -5.93 15.31 9.08
N GLY A 241 -5.67 16.49 8.50
CA GLY A 241 -5.12 16.63 7.16
C GLY A 241 -3.70 16.09 6.95
N TYR A 242 -2.86 16.01 7.97
CA TYR A 242 -1.53 15.37 7.84
C TYR A 242 -1.63 13.86 7.97
N LYS A 243 -2.43 13.36 8.92
CA LYS A 243 -2.75 11.93 9.06
C LYS A 243 -3.34 11.36 7.77
N ALA A 244 -4.28 12.08 7.16
CA ALA A 244 -4.88 11.66 5.90
C ALA A 244 -3.90 11.67 4.72
N PHE A 245 -3.01 12.66 4.68
CA PHE A 245 -1.94 12.70 3.69
C PHE A 245 -0.99 11.49 3.82
N LEU A 246 -0.58 11.15 5.05
CA LEU A 246 0.25 9.97 5.31
C LEU A 246 -0.48 8.67 4.97
N ASP A 247 -1.72 8.48 5.43
CA ASP A 247 -2.51 7.28 5.14
C ASP A 247 -2.64 7.06 3.63
N GLN A 248 -3.01 8.11 2.89
CA GLN A 248 -3.16 8.02 1.45
C GLN A 248 -1.84 7.77 0.71
N SER A 249 -0.75 8.39 1.16
CA SER A 249 0.56 8.20 0.53
C SER A 249 1.07 6.77 0.74
N LEU A 250 0.97 6.25 1.96
CA LEU A 250 1.33 4.87 2.29
C LEU A 250 0.41 3.88 1.57
N ALA A 251 -0.90 4.10 1.57
CA ALA A 251 -1.87 3.28 0.83
C ALA A 251 -1.53 3.23 -0.66
N THR A 252 -1.19 4.38 -1.26
CA THR A 252 -0.83 4.46 -2.68
C THR A 252 0.43 3.66 -2.98
N ILE A 253 1.49 3.84 -2.18
CA ILE A 253 2.75 3.10 -2.38
C ILE A 253 2.50 1.60 -2.22
N LEU A 254 1.78 1.22 -1.17
CA LEU A 254 1.46 -0.17 -0.86
C LEU A 254 0.63 -0.83 -1.97
N PHE A 255 -0.39 -0.13 -2.47
CA PHE A 255 -1.22 -0.61 -3.58
C PHE A 255 -0.38 -0.94 -4.82
N PHE A 256 0.56 -0.06 -5.18
CA PHE A 256 1.43 -0.27 -6.33
C PHE A 256 2.48 -1.37 -6.09
N VAL A 257 3.11 -1.42 -4.91
CA VAL A 257 4.09 -2.47 -4.58
C VAL A 257 3.42 -3.84 -4.56
N GLY A 258 2.25 -3.95 -3.90
CA GLY A 258 1.45 -5.17 -3.87
C GLY A 258 1.05 -5.61 -5.27
N GLY A 259 0.64 -4.66 -6.12
CA GLY A 259 0.28 -4.98 -7.49
C GLY A 259 1.44 -5.46 -8.35
N ILE A 260 2.62 -4.85 -8.20
CA ILE A 260 3.82 -5.33 -8.90
C ILE A 260 4.22 -6.72 -8.41
N ALA A 261 4.15 -6.98 -7.11
CA ALA A 261 4.40 -8.31 -6.58
C ALA A 261 3.42 -9.33 -7.21
N GLU A 262 2.12 -9.08 -7.13
CA GLU A 262 1.10 -9.94 -7.74
C GLU A 262 1.34 -10.21 -9.22
N LEU A 263 1.69 -9.20 -10.02
CA LEU A 263 2.02 -9.37 -11.44
C LEU A 263 3.25 -10.25 -11.67
N VAL A 264 4.28 -10.17 -10.79
CA VAL A 264 5.40 -11.12 -10.83
C VAL A 264 4.91 -12.55 -10.61
N PHE A 265 4.05 -12.78 -9.61
CA PHE A 265 3.54 -14.12 -9.31
C PHE A 265 2.61 -14.65 -10.41
N LEU A 266 1.72 -13.82 -10.91
CA LEU A 266 0.85 -14.13 -12.04
C LEU A 266 1.68 -14.49 -13.29
N ALA A 267 2.77 -13.75 -13.56
CA ALA A 267 3.67 -14.06 -14.66
C ALA A 267 4.44 -15.38 -14.44
N CYS A 268 4.93 -15.64 -13.22
CA CYS A 268 5.77 -16.80 -12.91
C CYS A 268 5.00 -18.09 -12.67
N THR A 269 3.67 -18.01 -12.56
CA THR A 269 2.80 -19.15 -12.30
C THR A 269 1.73 -19.24 -13.38
N SER A 270 0.85 -20.25 -13.31
CA SER A 270 -0.33 -20.25 -14.16
C SER A 270 -1.41 -19.36 -13.52
N GLU A 271 -2.25 -18.76 -14.35
CA GLU A 271 -3.43 -18.00 -13.90
C GLU A 271 -4.25 -18.81 -12.89
N THR A 272 -4.48 -20.09 -13.17
CA THR A 272 -5.21 -21.01 -12.28
C THR A 272 -4.56 -21.13 -10.89
N ILE A 273 -3.24 -21.30 -10.82
CA ILE A 273 -2.54 -21.43 -9.53
C ILE A 273 -2.65 -20.12 -8.74
N PHE A 274 -2.37 -18.99 -9.39
CA PHE A 274 -2.44 -17.67 -8.76
C PHE A 274 -3.87 -17.38 -8.25
N ARG A 275 -4.88 -17.57 -9.11
CA ARG A 275 -6.30 -17.39 -8.77
C ARG A 275 -6.71 -18.27 -7.59
N ASN A 276 -6.36 -19.55 -7.59
CA ASN A 276 -6.71 -20.47 -6.50
C ASN A 276 -6.06 -20.05 -5.17
N ARG A 277 -4.82 -19.51 -5.21
CA ARG A 277 -4.15 -18.99 -4.00
C ARG A 277 -4.82 -17.73 -3.47
N CYS A 278 -5.23 -16.82 -4.36
CA CYS A 278 -5.98 -15.63 -3.97
C CYS A 278 -7.37 -16.00 -3.44
N GLN A 279 -8.10 -16.89 -4.09
CA GLN A 279 -9.41 -17.39 -3.64
C GLN A 279 -9.33 -17.93 -2.21
N ARG A 280 -8.38 -18.86 -1.96
CA ARG A 280 -8.18 -19.43 -0.62
C ARG A 280 -7.83 -18.36 0.43
N PHE A 281 -7.04 -17.35 0.04
CA PHE A 281 -6.73 -16.24 0.93
C PHE A 281 -7.99 -15.46 1.31
N PHE A 282 -8.84 -15.10 0.34
CA PHE A 282 -10.09 -14.38 0.62
C PHE A 282 -11.08 -15.22 1.43
N GLU A 283 -11.18 -16.52 1.17
CA GLU A 283 -12.02 -17.43 1.95
C GLU A 283 -11.62 -17.47 3.43
N VAL A 284 -10.31 -17.59 3.72
CA VAL A 284 -9.80 -17.60 5.09
C VAL A 284 -10.07 -16.27 5.79
N VAL A 285 -9.82 -15.16 5.09
CA VAL A 285 -10.01 -13.80 5.62
C VAL A 285 -11.49 -13.50 5.89
N ALA A 286 -12.37 -13.91 4.98
CA ALA A 286 -13.80 -13.71 5.17
C ALA A 286 -14.39 -14.61 6.27
N ALA A 287 -13.87 -15.82 6.42
CA ALA A 287 -14.26 -16.71 7.51
C ALA A 287 -13.86 -16.18 8.90
N SER A 288 -12.85 -15.31 8.99
CA SER A 288 -12.39 -14.74 10.26
C SER A 288 -13.10 -13.46 10.66
N SER A 289 -13.83 -12.79 9.75
CA SER A 289 -14.54 -11.55 10.05
C SER A 289 -15.65 -11.26 9.04
N THR A 290 -16.89 -11.17 9.53
CA THR A 290 -18.08 -10.82 8.73
C THR A 290 -17.98 -9.42 8.12
N ASP A 291 -17.46 -8.45 8.86
CA ASP A 291 -17.23 -7.08 8.37
C ASP A 291 -16.31 -7.03 7.16
N ILE A 292 -15.30 -7.89 7.16
CA ILE A 292 -14.33 -8.00 6.08
C ILE A 292 -14.95 -8.75 4.89
N ALA A 293 -15.75 -9.79 5.15
CA ALA A 293 -16.49 -10.52 4.12
C ALA A 293 -17.46 -9.61 3.34
N ASP A 294 -18.24 -8.80 4.04
CA ASP A 294 -19.22 -7.88 3.45
C ASP A 294 -18.55 -6.75 2.64
N LYS A 295 -17.28 -6.46 2.91
CA LYS A 295 -16.50 -5.38 2.29
C LYS A 295 -15.38 -5.91 1.39
N TYR A 296 -15.52 -7.12 0.84
CA TYR A 296 -14.45 -7.75 0.05
C TYR A 296 -14.00 -6.88 -1.14
N SER A 297 -14.93 -6.26 -1.85
CA SER A 297 -14.65 -5.38 -3.01
C SER A 297 -13.87 -4.12 -2.63
N LEU A 298 -13.84 -3.78 -1.34
CA LEU A 298 -13.09 -2.66 -0.80
C LEU A 298 -11.63 -3.03 -0.50
N MET A 299 -11.27 -4.31 -0.53
CA MET A 299 -9.91 -4.77 -0.25
C MET A 299 -8.94 -4.44 -1.39
N PRO A 300 -7.72 -3.95 -1.10
CA PRO A 300 -6.74 -3.64 -2.13
C PRO A 300 -6.39 -4.80 -3.07
N PRO A 301 -6.15 -6.05 -2.59
CA PRO A 301 -5.88 -7.16 -3.50
C PRO A 301 -7.06 -7.46 -4.43
N ALA A 302 -8.31 -7.33 -3.97
CA ALA A 302 -9.50 -7.54 -4.80
C ALA A 302 -9.61 -6.49 -5.91
N GLN A 303 -9.40 -5.21 -5.57
CA GLN A 303 -9.40 -4.11 -6.54
C GLN A 303 -8.31 -4.26 -7.61
N ARG A 304 -7.14 -4.79 -7.25
CA ARG A 304 -6.07 -5.03 -8.22
C ARG A 304 -6.38 -6.17 -9.17
N LEU A 305 -6.99 -7.25 -8.68
CA LEU A 305 -7.45 -8.34 -9.54
C LEU A 305 -8.46 -7.87 -10.58
N GLU A 306 -9.36 -6.97 -10.19
CA GLU A 306 -10.29 -6.34 -11.14
C GLU A 306 -9.54 -5.58 -12.24
N VAL A 307 -8.50 -4.80 -11.89
CA VAL A 307 -7.63 -4.13 -12.87
C VAL A 307 -6.95 -5.14 -13.81
N TYR A 308 -6.48 -6.27 -13.29
CA TYR A 308 -5.84 -7.30 -14.13
C TYR A 308 -6.82 -7.94 -15.11
N THR A 309 -8.06 -8.18 -14.69
CA THR A 309 -9.12 -8.68 -15.56
C THR A 309 -9.50 -7.66 -16.62
N GLN A 310 -9.66 -6.38 -16.25
CA GLN A 310 -9.98 -5.30 -17.20
C GLN A 310 -8.89 -5.08 -18.26
N LEU A 311 -7.64 -5.41 -17.93
CA LEU A 311 -6.49 -5.30 -18.85
C LEU A 311 -6.13 -6.60 -19.56
N ASP A 312 -6.97 -7.63 -19.48
CA ASP A 312 -6.75 -8.96 -20.08
C ASP A 312 -5.40 -9.60 -19.66
N LEU A 313 -4.95 -9.29 -18.44
CA LEU A 313 -3.81 -9.97 -17.80
C LEU A 313 -4.27 -11.25 -17.09
N MET A 314 -5.57 -11.34 -16.77
CA MET A 314 -6.25 -12.52 -16.23
C MET A 314 -7.59 -12.68 -16.93
N ARG A 315 -7.91 -13.89 -17.41
CA ARG A 315 -9.18 -14.17 -18.11
C ARG A 315 -10.38 -14.20 -17.18
N CYS A 316 -10.18 -14.71 -15.97
CA CYS A 316 -11.25 -14.84 -14.99
C CYS A 316 -10.90 -14.09 -13.71
N GLY A 317 -11.85 -13.30 -13.23
CA GLY A 317 -11.80 -12.72 -11.89
C GLY A 317 -11.92 -13.78 -10.80
N ILE A 318 -11.97 -13.31 -9.56
CA ILE A 318 -12.28 -14.15 -8.40
C ILE A 318 -13.78 -14.11 -8.14
N GLU A 319 -14.40 -15.29 -8.16
CA GLU A 319 -15.80 -15.47 -7.76
C GLU A 319 -15.86 -15.59 -6.24
N TYR A 320 -15.83 -14.45 -5.55
CA TYR A 320 -16.20 -14.42 -4.14
C TYR A 320 -17.71 -14.18 -4.04
N ALA A 321 -18.48 -15.27 -4.04
CA ALA A 321 -19.85 -15.23 -3.54
C ALA A 321 -19.76 -15.34 -2.01
N PRO A 322 -20.08 -14.29 -1.22
CA PRO A 322 -20.25 -14.49 0.21
C PRO A 322 -21.29 -15.59 0.35
N LYS A 323 -20.91 -16.73 0.93
CA LYS A 323 -21.87 -17.77 1.30
C LYS A 323 -22.91 -17.05 2.14
N ALA A 324 -24.15 -16.98 1.65
CA ALA A 324 -25.26 -16.44 2.40
C ALA A 324 -25.21 -17.09 3.78
N ASP A 325 -25.02 -16.29 4.82
CA ASP A 325 -25.05 -16.80 6.18
C ASP A 325 -26.43 -17.46 6.38
N PRO A 326 -26.49 -18.79 6.58
CA PRO A 326 -27.75 -19.49 6.72
C PRO A 326 -28.54 -19.04 7.96
N ASN A 327 -27.90 -18.30 8.88
CA ASN A 327 -28.50 -17.71 10.06
C ASN A 327 -28.78 -16.20 9.94
N ARG A 328 -28.48 -15.58 8.78
CA ARG A 328 -28.81 -14.18 8.54
C ARG A 328 -30.33 -14.07 8.41
N VAL A 329 -30.98 -13.66 9.50
CA VAL A 329 -32.40 -13.35 9.54
C VAL A 329 -32.69 -12.31 8.46
N GLN A 330 -33.31 -12.73 7.37
CA GLN A 330 -33.86 -11.81 6.38
C GLN A 330 -35.03 -11.09 7.03
N VAL A 331 -34.80 -9.86 7.48
CA VAL A 331 -35.90 -8.94 7.77
C VAL A 331 -36.53 -8.63 6.43
N ARG A 332 -37.60 -9.36 6.10
CA ARG A 332 -38.47 -9.02 4.98
C ARG A 332 -39.02 -7.63 5.26
N PRO A 333 -38.95 -6.67 4.31
CA PRO A 333 -39.71 -5.45 4.47
C PRO A 333 -41.18 -5.85 4.48
N ASN A 334 -41.82 -5.74 5.64
CA ASN A 334 -43.25 -5.93 5.78
C ASN A 334 -43.95 -4.91 4.88
N SER A 335 -44.54 -5.40 3.79
CA SER A 335 -45.66 -4.71 3.16
C SER A 335 -46.84 -4.76 4.13
N LEU A 336 -47.43 -3.59 4.39
CA LEU A 336 -48.74 -3.35 5.00
C LEU A 336 -48.81 -3.35 6.54
N MET A 337 -48.88 -2.14 7.12
CA MET A 337 -50.07 -1.59 7.79
C MET A 337 -49.70 -0.20 8.34
N ASN A 338 -50.12 0.88 7.67
CA ASN A 338 -51.23 1.76 8.06
C ASN A 338 -51.60 1.81 9.57
N ASN A 339 -51.53 3.04 10.10
CA ASN A 339 -52.27 3.63 11.21
C ASN A 339 -52.09 3.10 12.65
N ARG A 340 -51.35 3.85 13.47
CA ARG A 340 -51.91 4.57 14.64
C ARG A 340 -50.89 5.52 15.30
N ARG A 341 -51.37 6.73 15.63
CA ARG A 341 -50.76 7.67 16.59
C ARG A 341 -50.82 7.08 18.00
N VAL A 342 -49.74 7.23 18.78
CA VAL A 342 -49.73 7.60 20.22
C VAL A 342 -48.39 8.30 20.53
N GLU A 343 -48.46 9.31 21.39
CA GLU A 343 -47.46 10.26 21.87
C GLU A 343 -46.42 9.70 22.86
N PRO A 344 -45.41 10.51 23.29
CA PRO A 344 -44.17 10.08 23.92
C PRO A 344 -44.19 10.16 25.46
N ASP A 345 -43.35 9.34 26.11
CA ASP A 345 -42.79 9.51 27.46
C ASP A 345 -41.79 8.36 27.68
N GLY A 346 -40.65 8.46 28.35
CA GLY A 346 -40.06 9.53 29.15
C GLY A 346 -38.58 9.20 29.44
N ALA A 347 -37.90 10.16 30.07
CA ALA A 347 -36.49 10.13 30.43
C ALA A 347 -36.16 9.17 31.58
N ALA A 348 -34.88 8.79 31.68
CA ALA A 348 -34.00 8.99 32.85
C ALA A 348 -33.14 7.77 33.25
N ASN A 349 -31.84 8.08 33.38
CA ASN A 349 -30.88 7.63 34.40
C ASN A 349 -30.23 6.25 34.32
N GLY A 350 -28.91 6.25 34.54
CA GLY A 350 -28.14 5.05 34.86
C GLY A 350 -26.64 5.13 34.58
N SER A 351 -25.98 6.24 34.91
CA SER A 351 -24.52 6.38 34.90
C SER A 351 -23.86 5.68 36.11
N GLN A 352 -22.58 5.31 35.94
CA GLN A 352 -21.47 5.08 36.93
C GLN A 352 -20.77 3.71 36.76
N PRO A 353 -19.51 3.52 37.23
CA PRO A 353 -18.28 4.10 36.66
C PRO A 353 -17.17 3.05 36.44
N ILE A 354 -16.19 3.41 35.61
CA ILE A 354 -14.97 2.63 35.34
C ILE A 354 -14.04 2.69 36.57
N ARG A 355 -13.69 1.51 37.11
CA ARG A 355 -12.64 1.37 38.13
C ARG A 355 -11.26 1.42 37.48
N SER A 356 -10.44 2.27 38.05
CA SER A 356 -9.00 2.40 37.91
C SER A 356 -8.26 1.26 38.60
N GLU A 357 -7.32 0.61 37.90
CA GLU A 357 -6.20 -0.07 38.55
C GLU A 357 -4.89 0.47 38.01
N THR A 358 -4.12 1.03 38.94
CA THR A 358 -2.78 1.54 38.84
C THR A 358 -1.75 0.48 39.26
N ASN A 359 -0.56 0.60 38.65
CA ASN A 359 0.77 0.21 39.14
C ASN A 359 1.26 -1.22 38.93
N SER A 360 2.31 -1.34 38.10
CA SER A 360 3.64 -1.71 38.61
C SER A 360 4.73 -1.34 37.59
N THR A 361 5.49 -0.30 37.90
CA THR A 361 6.80 0.01 37.31
C THR A 361 7.89 -0.83 37.99
N SER A 362 8.76 -1.47 37.20
CA SER A 362 10.02 -2.05 37.68
C SER A 362 11.22 -1.26 37.14
N PRO A 363 12.23 -0.96 37.98
CA PRO A 363 13.39 -0.16 37.60
C PRO A 363 14.49 -1.04 37.00
N ALA A 364 15.19 -0.54 35.99
CA ALA A 364 16.49 -1.07 35.59
C ALA A 364 17.42 0.11 35.28
N ALA A 365 18.11 0.56 36.32
CA ALA A 365 19.31 1.36 36.24
C ALA A 365 20.53 0.42 36.36
N GLY A 366 21.52 0.62 35.49
CA GLY A 366 22.83 -0.03 35.54
C GLY A 366 23.72 0.65 34.50
N SER A 367 24.26 1.83 34.82
CA SER A 367 25.60 2.04 35.38
C SER A 367 26.72 1.63 34.42
N ARG A 368 27.30 2.65 33.77
CA ARG A 368 28.57 2.62 33.04
C ARG A 368 29.74 2.49 34.02
N ARG A 369 30.78 1.77 33.62
CA ARG A 369 32.17 2.19 33.71
C ARG A 369 32.87 1.87 32.41
#